data_AF-A0A2E1NX37-F1
#
_entry.id   AF-A0A2E1NX37-F1
#
_cell.length_a   1.000
_cell.length_b   1.000
_cell.length_c   1.000
_cell.angle_alpha   90.00
_cell.angle_beta   90.00
_cell.angle_gamma   90.00
#
_symmetry.space_group_name_H-M   'P 1'
#
loop_
_entity.id
_entity.type
_entity.pdbx_description
1 polymer ?
#
loop_
_entity_poly.entity_id
_entity_poly.type
_entity_poly.pdbx_seq_one_letter_code
_entity_poly.pdbx_strand_id
1 'polypeptide(L)' 'MSFIGSKDEHAETRNIASRQRVRSELDDEVTRFLKAGGKIDTIAANVMGDPPRKPESSYGSRPI' A
#
# COMPACT_ATOMS: atom_id res chain seq x y z
N MET A 1 1.86 -10.44 7.77
CA MET A 1 1.82 -8.98 8.04
C MET A 1 0.59 -8.73 8.90
N SER A 2 0.74 -8.26 10.14
CA SER A 2 -0.42 -7.91 10.98
C SER A 2 -0.97 -6.55 10.52
N PHE A 3 -2.29 -6.44 10.35
CA PHE A 3 -2.98 -5.20 10.01
C PHE A 3 -4.20 -5.03 10.91
N ILE A 4 -4.68 -3.79 11.04
CA ILE A 4 -5.83 -3.45 11.88
C ILE A 4 -7.06 -4.23 11.40
N GLY A 5 -7.63 -5.10 12.24
CA GLY A 5 -8.72 -6.03 11.88
C GLY A 5 -8.28 -7.44 11.46
N SER A 6 -6.98 -7.72 11.40
CA SER A 6 -6.47 -9.08 11.18
C SER A 6 -6.72 -9.99 12.39
N LYS A 7 -6.78 -11.30 12.14
CA LYS A 7 -6.88 -12.33 13.19
C LYS A 7 -5.70 -12.25 14.16
N ASP A 8 -4.53 -11.86 13.67
CA ASP A 8 -3.27 -11.72 14.41
C ASP A 8 -3.13 -10.36 15.14
N GLU A 9 -4.18 -9.54 15.18
CA GLU A 9 -4.18 -8.26 15.89
C GLU A 9 -4.20 -8.45 17.42
N HIS A 10 -3.27 -7.82 18.14
CA HIS A 10 -3.18 -7.87 19.60
C HIS A 10 -4.42 -7.28 20.29
N ALA A 11 -4.85 -7.87 21.41
CA ALA A 11 -6.07 -7.45 22.11
C ALA A 11 -6.04 -5.98 22.56
N GLU A 12 -4.86 -5.45 22.88
CA GLU A 12 -4.65 -4.06 23.32
C GLU A 12 -4.91 -3.01 22.22
N THR A 13 -4.76 -3.40 20.94
CA THR A 13 -5.03 -2.51 19.80
C THR A 13 -6.50 -2.58 19.37
N ARG A 14 -7.27 -3.57 19.85
CA ARG A 14 -8.70 -3.74 19.56
C ARG A 14 -9.63 -2.83 20.36
N ASN A 15 -9.10 -1.88 21.12
CA ASN A 15 -9.93 -0.91 21.85
C ASN A 15 -10.22 0.35 21.01
N ILE A 16 -11.30 1.07 21.35
CA ILE A 16 -11.76 2.26 20.62
C ILE A 16 -10.72 3.39 20.71
N ALA A 17 -10.11 3.59 21.88
CA ALA A 17 -9.12 4.64 22.11
C ALA A 17 -7.84 4.45 21.27
N SER A 18 -7.39 3.22 21.10
CA SER A 18 -6.24 2.84 20.26
C SER A 18 -6.55 3.12 18.79
N ARG A 19 -7.76 2.80 18.32
CA ARG A 19 -8.20 3.14 16.95
C ARG A 19 -8.31 4.65 16.74
N GLN A 20 -8.78 5.38 17.75
CA GLN A 20 -8.85 6.85 17.70
C GLN A 20 -7.46 7.47 17.59
N ARG A 21 -6.48 7.00 18.38
CA ARG A 21 -5.08 7.47 18.30
C ARG A 21 -4.48 7.27 16.91
N VAL A 22 -4.61 6.07 16.35
CA VAL A 22 -4.11 5.78 14.99
C VAL A 22 -4.79 6.67 13.95
N ARG A 23 -6.10 6.92 14.10
CA ARG A 23 -6.84 7.79 13.19
C ARG A 23 -6.37 9.24 13.27
N SER A 24 -6.15 9.78 14.47
CA SER A 24 -5.62 11.14 14.63
C SER A 24 -4.21 11.28 14.07
N GLU A 25 -3.34 10.29 14.29
CA GLU A 25 -1.98 10.29 13.73
C GLU A 25 -1.99 10.30 12.20
N LEU A 26 -2.87 9.48 11.59
CA LEU A 26 -3.04 9.44 10.14
C LEU A 26 -3.60 10.74 9.59
N ASP A 27 -4.61 11.35 10.23
CA ASP A 27 -5.19 12.62 9.81
C ASP A 27 -4.14 13.76 9.84
N ASP A 28 -3.28 13.78 10.85
CA ASP A 28 -2.16 14.74 10.97
C ASP A 28 -1.12 14.55 9.86
N GLU A 29 -0.76 13.29 9.58
CA GLU A 29 0.20 12.96 8.53
C GLU A 29 -0.34 13.31 7.13
N VAL A 30 -1.60 12.99 6.85
CA VAL A 30 -2.28 13.38 5.60
C VAL A 30 -2.29 14.89 5.46
N THR A 31 -2.64 15.62 6.52
CA THR A 31 -2.65 17.09 6.51
C THR A 31 -1.26 17.65 6.22
N ARG A 32 -0.21 17.08 6.82
CA ARG A 32 1.18 17.48 6.57
C ARG A 32 1.60 17.19 5.13
N PHE A 33 1.24 16.04 4.58
CA PHE A 33 1.54 15.66 3.20
C PHE A 33 0.90 16.65 2.20
N LEU A 34 -0.38 16.99 2.40
CA LEU A 34 -1.07 17.96 1.56
C LEU A 34 -0.47 19.37 1.68
N LYS A 35 -0.13 19.81 2.90
CA LYS A 35 0.55 21.11 3.13
C LYS A 35 1.93 21.19 2.47
N ALA A 36 2.65 20.07 2.39
CA ALA A 36 3.93 19.99 1.70
C ALA A 36 3.81 20.05 0.16
N GLY A 37 2.58 20.12 -0.38
CA GLY A 37 2.32 20.13 -1.83
C GLY A 37 2.05 18.74 -2.42
N GLY A 38 1.92 17.71 -1.58
CA GLY A 38 1.48 16.39 -1.99
C GLY A 38 0.04 16.41 -2.54
N LYS A 39 -0.28 15.45 -3.41
CA LYS A 39 -1.58 15.34 -4.08
C LYS A 39 -2.12 13.93 -3.91
N ILE A 40 -3.44 13.82 -3.84
CA ILE A 40 -4.14 12.53 -3.80
C ILE A 40 -4.74 12.30 -5.18
N ASP A 41 -4.33 11.21 -5.82
CA ASP A 41 -4.87 10.78 -7.10
C ASP A 41 -6.01 9.79 -6.89
N THR A 42 -7.11 9.98 -7.62
CA THR A 42 -8.21 9.01 -7.63
C THR A 42 -7.95 7.97 -8.71
N ILE A 43 -7.79 6.71 -8.30
CA ILE A 43 -7.59 5.59 -9.21
C ILE A 43 -8.92 4.91 -9.47
N ALA A 44 -9.22 4.60 -10.73
CA ALA A 44 -10.42 3.87 -11.09
C ALA A 44 -10.42 2.45 -10.48
N ALA A 45 -11.60 1.94 -10.17
CA ALA A 45 -11.73 0.53 -9.78
C ALA A 45 -11.23 -0.36 -10.93
N ASN A 46 -10.37 -1.34 -10.62
CA ASN A 46 -9.78 -2.31 -11.55
C ASN A 46 -8.59 -1.82 -12.41
N VAL A 47 -7.85 -0.80 -11.98
CA VAL A 47 -6.54 -0.52 -12.58
C VAL A 47 -5.56 -1.64 -12.22
N MET A 48 -5.32 -2.55 -13.16
CA MET A 48 -4.23 -3.51 -13.12
C MET A 48 -3.07 -2.93 -13.94
N GLY A 49 -1.86 -2.91 -13.38
CA GLY A 49 -0.67 -2.57 -14.17
C GLY A 49 -0.51 -3.52 -15.36
N ASP A 50 0.15 -3.06 -16.43
CA ASP A 50 0.44 -3.91 -17.58
C ASP A 50 1.23 -5.13 -17.09
N PRO A 51 0.71 -6.36 -17.22
CA PRO A 51 1.35 -7.53 -16.64
C PRO A 51 2.74 -7.72 -17.25
N PRO A 52 3.72 -8.21 -16.47
CA PRO A 52 5.08 -8.40 -16.95
C PRO A 52 5.07 -9.27 -18.21
N ARG A 53 5.64 -8.73 -19.30
CA ARG A 53 5.77 -9.48 -20.56
C ARG A 53 6.67 -10.68 -20.35
N LYS A 54 6.34 -11.78 -21.03
CA LYS A 54 7.17 -12.99 -21.05
C LYS A 54 8.60 -12.62 -21.50
N PRO A 55 9.64 -13.06 -20.78
CA PRO A 55 11.02 -12.85 -21.24
C PRO A 55 11.24 -13.64 -22.53
N GLU A 56 11.76 -12.98 -23.56
CA GLU A 56 12.26 -13.65 -24.77
C GLU A 56 13.52 -14.45 -24.39
N SER A 57 13.46 -15.78 -24.53
CA SER A 57 14.60 -16.65 -24.26
C SER A 57 15.57 -16.58 -25.44
N SER A 58 16.68 -15.84 -25.29
CA SER A 58 17.79 -15.83 -26.27
C SER A 58 18.84 -16.91 -25.97
N TYR A 59 18.42 -18.03 -25.38
CA TYR A 59 19.31 -19.16 -25.17
C TYR A 59 19.40 -19.99 -26.47
N GLY A 60 20.59 -20.05 -27.08
CA GLY A 60 20.83 -20.78 -28.34
C GLY A 60 20.94 -19.91 -29.60
N SER A 61 20.90 -18.58 -29.49
CA SER A 61 21.10 -17.65 -30.62
C SER A 61 22.58 -17.39 -30.96
N ARG A 62 23.50 -17.92 -30.15
CA ARG A 62 24.94 -17.85 -30.37
C ARG A 62 25.43 -19.25 -30.75
N PRO A 63 26.10 -19.43 -31.90
CA PRO A 63 26.73 -20.71 -32.23
C PRO A 63 27.77 -21.08 -31.17
N ILE A 64 27.83 -22.36 -30.83
CA ILE A 64 28.83 -22.96 -29.93
C ILE A 64 30.14 -23.25 -30.67
#